data_AF-A0A662HPH3-F1
#
_entry.id   AF-A0A662HPH3-F1
#
_cell.length_a   1.000
_cell.length_b   1.000
_cell.length_c   1.000
_cell.angle_alpha   90.00
_cell.angle_beta   90.00
_cell.angle_gamma   90.00
#
_symmetry.space_group_name_H-M   'P 1'
#
loop_
_entity.id
_entity.type
_entity.pdbx_description
1 polymer ?
#
loop_
_entity_poly.entity_id
_entity_poly.type
_entity_poly.pdbx_seq_one_letter_code
_entity_poly.pdbx_strand_id
1 'polypeptide(L)' 'MVERVGMLEILSSIVLLIIGILLIVFIVKLLIVLLPAIVIAIVVYFITGSFAYSAIAFLVVALISLIKKL' A
#
# COMPACT_ATOMS: atom_id res chain seq x y z
N MET A 1 15.27 -8.45 38.24
CA MET A 1 14.00 -9.20 38.43
C MET A 1 13.55 -9.63 37.06
N VAL A 2 13.57 -10.93 36.75
CA VAL A 2 13.03 -11.45 35.49
C VAL A 2 11.56 -11.74 35.74
N GLU A 3 10.67 -10.91 35.19
CA GLU A 3 9.24 -11.19 35.24
C GLU A 3 8.96 -12.50 34.50
N ARG A 4 8.18 -13.38 35.12
CA ARG A 4 7.74 -14.62 34.47
C ARG A 4 6.73 -14.25 33.40
N VAL A 5 7.20 -14.13 32.15
CA VAL A 5 6.35 -13.83 30.99
C VAL A 5 5.28 -14.91 30.89
N GLY A 6 4.01 -14.49 30.91
CA GLY A 6 2.88 -15.41 30.87
C GLY A 6 2.68 -15.98 29.45
N MET A 7 2.17 -17.21 29.34
CA MET A 7 1.89 -17.84 28.04
C MET A 7 0.99 -16.98 27.14
N LEU A 8 0.02 -16.28 27.73
CA LEU A 8 -0.87 -15.36 27.02
C LEU A 8 -0.15 -14.15 26.44
N GLU A 9 0.86 -13.63 27.14
CA GLU A 9 1.66 -12.48 26.72
C GLU A 9 2.57 -12.85 25.55
N ILE A 10 3.13 -14.06 25.56
CA ILE A 10 3.91 -14.60 24.44
C ILE A 10 3.01 -14.78 23.21
N LEU A 11 1.83 -15.38 23.39
CA LEU A 11 0.89 -15.62 22.28
C LEU A 11 0.36 -14.30 21.68
N SER A 12 -0.02 -13.33 22.51
CA SER A 12 -0.50 -12.02 22.03
C SER A 12 0.60 -11.28 21.28
N SER A 13 1.84 -11.32 21.77
CA SER A 13 3.00 -10.71 21.11
C SER A 13 3.28 -11.32 19.73
N ILE A 14 3.18 -12.64 19.59
CA ILE A 14 3.37 -13.34 18.30
C ILE A 14 2.27 -12.94 17.31
N VAL A 15 1.01 -12.89 17.74
CA VAL A 15 -0.11 -12.49 16.87
C VAL A 15 0.06 -11.06 16.39
N LEU A 16 0.40 -10.13 17.29
CA LEU A 16 0.68 -8.74 16.94
C LEU A 16 1.82 -8.59 15.94
N LEU A 17 2.91 -9.36 16.12
CA LEU A 17 4.03 -9.37 15.18
C LEU A 17 3.59 -9.82 13.78
N ILE A 18 2.79 -10.89 13.68
CA ILE A 18 2.27 -11.39 12.41
C ILE A 18 1.38 -10.34 11.73
N ILE A 19 0.48 -9.70 12.47
CA ILE A 19 -0.38 -8.64 11.95
C ILE A 19 0.47 -7.49 11.41
N GLY A 20 1.49 -7.06 12.17
CA GLY A 20 2.41 -6.01 11.73
C GLY A 20 3.12 -6.34 10.42
N ILE A 21 3.63 -7.57 10.30
CA ILE A 21 4.27 -8.04 9.06
C ILE A 21 3.27 -8.06 7.90
N LEU A 22 2.05 -8.57 8.12
CA LEU A 22 1.01 -8.61 7.09
C LEU A 22 0.62 -7.21 6.60
N LEU A 23 0.50 -6.24 7.51
CA LEU A 23 0.21 -4.85 7.15
C LEU A 23 1.32 -4.24 6.30
N ILE A 24 2.59 -4.46 6.67
CA ILE A 24 3.73 -3.96 5.89
C ILE A 24 3.72 -4.58 4.48
N VAL A 25 3.53 -5.89 4.38
CA VAL A 25 3.45 -6.60 3.09
C VAL A 25 2.28 -6.06 2.25
N PHE A 26 1.14 -5.79 2.86
CA PHE A 26 -0.02 -5.22 2.18
C PHE A 26 0.27 -3.82 1.62
N ILE A 27 0.88 -2.93 2.41
CA ILE A 27 1.26 -1.58 1.97
C ILE A 27 2.27 -1.65 0.81
N VAL A 28 3.30 -2.48 0.93
CA VAL A 28 4.31 -2.65 -0.14
C VAL A 28 3.66 -3.17 -1.42
N LYS A 29 2.77 -4.16 -1.31
CA LYS A 29 2.00 -4.66 -2.47
C LYS A 29 1.14 -3.57 -3.08
N LEU A 30 0.48 -2.74 -2.27
CA LEU A 30 -0.36 -1.64 -2.76
C LEU A 30 0.46 -0.63 -3.56
N LEU A 31 1.66 -0.25 -3.07
CA LEU A 31 2.57 0.61 -3.83
C LEU A 31 2.94 0.00 -5.17
N ILE A 32 3.20 -1.32 -5.22
CA ILE A 32 3.51 -2.02 -6.48
C ILE A 32 2.32 -2.02 -7.45
N VAL A 33 1.09 -2.17 -6.95
CA VAL A 33 -0.14 -2.11 -7.76
C VAL A 33 -0.36 -0.69 -8.33
N LEU A 34 0.08 0.35 -7.63
CA LEU A 34 -0.06 1.74 -8.07
C LEU A 34 0.98 2.17 -9.12
N LEU A 35 2.05 1.41 -9.34
CA LEU A 35 3.07 1.73 -10.37
C LEU A 35 2.47 2.14 -11.73
N PRO A 36 1.56 1.36 -12.37
CA PRO A 36 0.96 1.76 -13.63
C PRO A 36 0.23 3.11 -13.56
N ALA A 37 -0.45 3.42 -12.45
CA ALA A 37 -1.12 4.70 -12.27
C ALA A 37 -0.14 5.87 -12.21
N ILE A 38 1.00 5.68 -11.52
CA ILE A 38 2.07 6.68 -11.45
C ILE A 38 2.66 6.94 -12.84
N VAL A 39 2.92 5.88 -13.62
CA VAL A 39 3.44 6.01 -14.99
C VAL A 39 2.49 6.83 -15.85
N ILE A 40 1.18 6.52 -15.82
CA ILE A 40 0.19 7.28 -16.60
C ILE A 40 0.09 8.73 -16.13
N ALA A 41 0.12 8.98 -14.82
CA ALA A 41 0.09 10.34 -14.28
C ALA A 41 1.26 11.19 -14.76
N ILE A 42 2.46 10.62 -14.80
CA ILE A 42 3.68 11.25 -15.33
C ILE A 42 3.51 11.56 -16.82
N VAL A 43 3.04 10.59 -17.62
CA VAL A 43 2.80 10.78 -19.06
C VAL A 43 1.80 11.92 -19.30
N VAL A 44 0.68 11.94 -18.57
CA VAL A 44 -0.34 13.00 -18.71
C VAL A 44 0.21 14.36 -18.31
N TYR A 45 1.05 14.43 -17.27
CA TYR A 45 1.71 15.67 -16.89
C TYR A 45 2.63 16.20 -18.01
N PHE A 46 3.45 15.34 -18.62
CA PHE A 46 4.33 15.76 -19.71
C PHE A 46 3.58 16.23 -20.95
N ILE A 47 2.39 15.69 -21.22
CA ILE A 47 1.57 16.09 -22.38
C ILE A 47 0.79 17.38 -22.11
N THR A 48 0.22 17.52 -20.90
CA THR A 48 -0.73 18.60 -20.58
C THR A 48 -0.11 19.76 -19.81
N GLY A 49 1.03 19.56 -19.15
CA GLY A 49 1.62 20.50 -18.19
C GLY A 49 0.79 20.73 -16.92
N SER A 50 -0.33 20.02 -16.74
CA SER A 50 -1.31 20.29 -15.69
C SER A 50 -1.29 19.22 -14.61
N PHE A 51 -1.06 19.65 -13.36
CA PHE A 51 -1.16 18.78 -12.19
C PHE A 51 -2.59 18.27 -11.96
N ALA A 52 -3.61 19.04 -12.32
CA ALA A 52 -5.00 18.64 -12.14
C ALA A 52 -5.36 17.43 -13.04
N TYR A 53 -4.99 17.49 -14.33
CA TYR A 53 -5.25 16.38 -15.25
C TYR A 53 -4.41 15.15 -14.92
N SER A 54 -3.16 15.35 -14.48
CA SER A 54 -2.30 14.27 -13.99
C SER A 54 -2.89 13.57 -12.76
N ALA A 55 -3.39 14.32 -11.78
CA ALA A 55 -4.02 13.77 -10.58
C ALA A 55 -5.30 12.98 -10.92
N ILE A 56 -6.13 13.50 -11.83
CA ILE A 56 -7.33 12.78 -12.30
C ILE A 56 -6.92 11.48 -12.99
N ALA A 57 -5.91 11.50 -13.87
CA ALA A 57 -5.42 10.31 -14.54
C ALA A 57 -4.84 9.28 -13.56
N PHE A 58 -4.06 9.72 -12.56
CA PHE A 58 -3.59 8.86 -11.47
C PHE A 58 -4.76 8.17 -10.77
N LEU A 59 -5.77 8.91 -10.34
CA LEU A 59 -6.90 8.37 -9.58
C LEU A 59 -7.71 7.36 -10.40
N VAL A 60 -8.02 7.68 -11.66
CA VAL A 60 -8.77 6.78 -12.54
C VAL A 60 -8.00 5.48 -12.78
N VAL A 61 -6.71 5.56 -13.09
CA VAL A 61 -5.89 4.37 -13.34
C VAL A 61 -5.61 3.60 -12.06
N ALA A 62 -5.44 4.27 -10.92
CA ALA A 62 -5.28 3.64 -9.61
C ALA A 62 -6.51 2.80 -9.25
N LEU A 63 -7.72 3.35 -9.44
CA LEU A 63 -8.97 2.62 -9.22
C LEU A 63 -9.08 1.40 -10.15
N ILE A 64 -8.81 1.57 -11.44
CA ILE A 64 -8.83 0.45 -12.41
C ILE A 64 -7.81 -0.63 -12.03
N SER A 65 -6.59 -0.23 -11.66
CA SER A 65 -5.52 -1.16 -11.31
C SER A 65 -5.81 -1.90 -10.00
N LEU A 66 -6.49 -1.26 -9.05
CA LEU A 66 -6.91 -1.90 -7.82
C LEU A 66 -8.02 -2.92 -8.12
N ILE A 67 -9.05 -2.53 -8.88
CA ILE A 67 -10.17 -3.41 -9.24
C ILE A 67 -9.73 -4.61 -10.06
N LYS A 68 -8.81 -4.44 -11.02
CA LYS A 68 -8.36 -5.55 -11.88
C LYS A 68 -7.42 -6.54 -11.21
N LYS A 69 -6.77 -6.14 -10.12
CA LYS A 69 -5.69 -6.91 -9.47
C LYS A 69 -6.09 -7.50 -8.13
N LEU A 70 -7.17 -7.00 -7.52
CA LEU A 70 -7.88 -7.64 -6.43
C LEU A 70 -8.69 -8.84 -6.95
#